data_AF-A0A2Y9AQG1-F1
#
_entry.id   AF-A0A2Y9AQG1-F1
#
_cell.length_a   1.000
_cell.length_b   1.000
_cell.length_c   1.000
_cell.angle_alpha   90.00
_cell.angle_beta   90.00
_cell.angle_gamma   90.00
#
_symmetry.space_group_name_H-M   'P 1'
#
loop_
_entity.id
_entity.type
_entity.pdbx_description
1 polymer ?
#
loop_
_entity_poly.entity_id
_entity_poly.type
_entity_poly.pdbx_seq_one_letter_code
_entity_poly.pdbx_strand_id
1 'polypeptide(L)' 'EKLRARTVTILTQATGLGRPACEAVLEEAGGDLKVALVMSLAGTDPTAARTALTAADGVVRTAVQSLSAPTPSSPSRREP' A
#
# COMPACT_ATOMS: atom_id res chain seq x y z
N GLU A 1 8.60 -4.56 -23.63
CA GLU A 1 7.69 -4.03 -22.58
C GLU A 1 6.63 -5.06 -22.13
N LYS A 2 7.03 -6.29 -21.77
CA LYS A 2 6.08 -7.39 -21.42
C LYS A 2 5.88 -7.60 -19.92
N LEU A 3 6.72 -7.00 -19.08
CA LEU A 3 6.68 -7.21 -17.63
C LEU A 3 5.51 -6.45 -16.97
N ARG A 4 5.20 -5.22 -17.43
CA ARG A 4 4.09 -4.42 -16.88
C ARG A 4 2.75 -5.14 -16.97
N ALA A 5 2.41 -5.70 -18.13
CA ALA A 5 1.14 -6.41 -18.31
C ALA A 5 0.99 -7.59 -17.34
N ARG A 6 2.07 -8.33 -17.05
CA ARG A 6 2.04 -9.44 -16.10
C ARG A 6 1.88 -8.93 -14.66
N THR A 7 2.59 -7.87 -14.29
CA THR A 7 2.48 -7.24 -12.97
C THR A 7 1.09 -6.69 -12.72
N VAL A 8 0.49 -6.03 -13.71
CA VAL A 8 -0.90 -5.53 -13.65
C VAL A 8 -1.88 -6.69 -13.46
N THR A 9 -1.74 -7.79 -14.20
CA THR A 9 -2.61 -8.97 -14.02
C THR A 9 -2.49 -9.54 -12.60
N ILE A 10 -1.27 -9.67 -12.06
CA ILE A 10 -1.06 -10.15 -10.69
C ILE A 10 -1.70 -9.19 -9.68
N LEU A 11 -1.51 -7.88 -9.87
CA LEU A 11 -2.09 -6.85 -9.01
C LEU A 11 -3.62 -6.91 -9.05
N THR A 12 -4.24 -6.99 -10.24
CA THR A 12 -5.69 -7.16 -10.40
C THR A 12 -6.22 -8.42 -9.70
N GLN A 13 -5.52 -9.55 -9.80
CA GLN A 13 -5.93 -10.77 -9.09
C GLN A 13 -5.80 -10.64 -7.56
N ALA A 14 -4.81 -9.88 -7.08
CA ALA A 14 -4.55 -9.71 -5.65
C ALA A 14 -5.45 -8.65 -5.00
N THR A 15 -5.74 -7.55 -5.70
CA THR A 15 -6.53 -6.42 -5.19
C THR A 15 -8.00 -6.49 -5.60
N GLY A 16 -8.33 -7.25 -6.65
CA GLY A 16 -9.65 -7.26 -7.27
C GLY A 16 -9.97 -6.00 -8.08
N LEU A 17 -9.02 -5.07 -8.23
CA LEU A 17 -9.22 -3.82 -8.95
C LEU A 17 -9.15 -4.01 -10.47
N GLY A 18 -9.93 -3.19 -11.17
CA GLY A 18 -9.92 -3.14 -12.64
C GLY A 18 -8.53 -2.84 -13.19
N ARG A 19 -8.23 -3.42 -14.36
CA ARG A 19 -6.96 -3.23 -15.08
C ARG A 19 -6.49 -1.76 -15.19
N PRO A 20 -7.33 -0.78 -15.57
CA PRO A 20 -6.90 0.62 -15.65
C PRO A 20 -6.52 1.22 -14.29
N ALA A 21 -7.20 0.84 -13.20
CA ALA A 21 -6.84 1.27 -11.85
C ALA A 21 -5.50 0.66 -11.42
N CYS A 22 -5.28 -0.62 -11.71
CA CYS A 22 -4.01 -1.28 -11.45
C CYS A 22 -2.85 -0.67 -12.24
N GLU A 23 -3.07 -0.27 -13.50
CA GLU A 23 -2.06 0.42 -14.31
C GLU A 23 -1.68 1.77 -13.72
N ALA A 24 -2.66 2.60 -13.36
CA ALA A 24 -2.43 3.89 -12.72
C ALA A 24 -1.64 3.75 -11.40
N VAL A 25 -2.09 2.85 -10.52
CA VAL A 25 -1.42 2.60 -9.23
C VAL A 25 0.00 2.06 -9.43
N LEU A 26 0.21 1.18 -10.41
CA LEU A 26 1.54 0.64 -10.70
C LEU A 26 2.48 1.72 -11.26
N GLU A 27 1.95 2.64 -12.06
CA GLU A 27 2.70 3.77 -12.59
C GLU A 27 3.08 4.77 -11.50
N GLU A 28 2.14 5.13 -10.62
CA GLU A 28 2.41 5.97 -9.43
C GLU A 28 3.40 5.31 -8.46
N ALA A 29 3.32 3.99 -8.32
CA ALA A 29 4.28 3.20 -7.55
C ALA A 29 5.69 3.17 -8.17
N GLY A 30 5.87 3.63 -9.42
CA GLY A 30 7.14 3.56 -10.15
C GLY A 30 7.48 2.18 -10.69
N GLY A 31 6.49 1.28 -10.79
CA GLY A 31 6.67 -0.11 -11.23
C GLY A 31 6.81 -1.13 -10.10
N ASP A 32 6.77 -0.71 -8.84
CA ASP A 32 6.90 -1.58 -7.67
C ASP A 32 5.56 -2.22 -7.26
N LEU A 33 5.47 -3.56 -7.42
CA LEU A 33 4.26 -4.31 -7.05
C LEU A 33 3.93 -4.20 -5.55
N LYS A 34 4.93 -4.19 -4.67
CA LYS A 34 4.72 -4.08 -3.22
C LYS A 34 4.12 -2.73 -2.85
N VAL A 35 4.66 -1.65 -3.42
CA VAL A 35 4.16 -0.28 -3.19
C VAL A 35 2.72 -0.19 -3.69
N ALA A 36 2.44 -0.67 -4.90
CA ALA A 36 1.09 -0.73 -5.47
C ALA A 36 0.09 -1.52 -4.60
N LEU A 37 0.51 -2.65 -4.02
CA LEU A 37 -0.31 -3.43 -3.08
C LEU A 37 -0.59 -2.65 -1.80
N VAL A 38 0.40 -2.02 -1.19
CA VAL A 38 0.21 -1.21 0.01
C VAL A 38 -0.71 -0.02 -0.27
N MET A 39 -0.54 0.67 -1.40
CA MET A 39 -1.42 1.76 -1.82
C MET A 39 -2.86 1.27 -2.00
N SER A 40 -3.09 0.15 -2.70
CA SER A 40 -4.44 -0.39 -2.89
C SER A 40 -5.09 -0.88 -1.60
N LEU A 41 -4.32 -1.49 -0.70
CA LEU A 41 -4.84 -2.07 0.54
C LEU A 41 -5.03 -1.04 1.65
N ALA A 42 -4.13 -0.06 1.76
CA ALA A 42 -4.17 0.98 2.79
C ALA A 42 -4.83 2.29 2.30
N GLY A 43 -5.04 2.46 0.99
CA GLY A 43 -5.61 3.68 0.41
C GLY A 43 -4.73 4.91 0.59
N THR A 44 -3.40 4.76 0.50
CA THR A 44 -2.42 5.82 0.78
C THR A 44 -1.58 6.20 -0.45
N ASP A 45 -0.92 7.35 -0.40
CA ASP A 45 0.05 7.80 -1.40
C ASP A 45 1.28 6.86 -1.57
N PRO A 46 1.92 6.84 -2.76
CA PRO A 46 3.11 6.02 -3.03
C PRO A 46 4.28 6.33 -2.11
N THR A 47 4.43 7.58 -1.69
CA THR A 47 5.47 8.02 -0.75
C THR A 47 5.26 7.39 0.63
N ALA A 48 4.03 7.47 1.15
CA ALA A 48 3.68 6.89 2.45
C ALA A 48 3.79 5.35 2.41
N ALA A 49 3.34 4.73 1.32
CA ALA A 49 3.49 3.29 1.09
C ALA A 49 4.95 2.85 1.08
N ARG A 50 5.86 3.58 0.40
CA ARG A 50 7.31 3.30 0.42
C ARG A 50 7.89 3.44 1.82
N THR A 51 7.56 4.52 2.53
CA THR A 51 8.06 4.73 3.90
C THR A 51 7.61 3.61 4.83
N ALA A 52 6.33 3.23 4.78
CA ALA A 52 5.79 2.13 5.58
C ALA A 52 6.42 0.78 5.20
N LEU A 53 6.66 0.53 3.90
CA LEU A 53 7.37 -0.67 3.44
C LEU A 53 8.81 -0.71 3.93
N THR A 54 9.54 0.41 3.88
CA THR A 54 10.90 0.50 4.40
C THR A 54 10.94 0.26 5.91
N ALA A 55 10.02 0.89 6.66
CA ALA A 55 9.89 0.67 8.11
C ALA A 55 9.46 -0.76 8.48
N ALA A 56 8.85 -1.47 7.53
CA ALA A 56 8.39 -2.85 7.67
C ALA A 56 9.35 -3.88 7.05
N ASP A 57 10.58 -3.50 6.69
CA ASP A 57 11.56 -4.38 6.01
C ASP A 57 11.01 -5.05 4.73
N GLY A 58 10.13 -4.35 4.02
CA GLY A 58 9.50 -4.83 2.78
C GLY A 58 8.32 -5.79 3.01
N VAL A 59 7.79 -5.88 4.23
CA VAL A 59 6.60 -6.67 4.57
C VAL A 59 5.31 -5.85 4.36
N VAL A 60 4.59 -6.14 3.26
CA VAL A 60 3.32 -5.47 2.88
C VAL A 60 2.31 -5.46 4.03
N ARG A 61 2.11 -6.61 4.70
CA ARG A 61 1.12 -6.72 5.78
C ARG A 61 1.44 -5.82 6.97
N THR A 62 2.72 -5.68 7.31
CA THR A 62 3.17 -4.81 8.41
C THR A 62 3.08 -3.35 7.99
N ALA A 63 3.47 -3.02 6.76
CA ALA A 63 3.32 -1.67 6.21
C ALA A 63 1.85 -1.19 6.22
N VAL A 64 0.92 -2.04 5.74
CA VAL A 64 -0.52 -1.75 5.78
C VAL A 64 -1.02 -1.61 7.21
N GLN A 65 -0.58 -2.46 8.14
CA GLN A 65 -0.95 -2.33 9.55
C GLN A 65 -0.42 -1.03 10.18
N SER A 66 0.80 -0.62 9.88
CA SER A 66 1.37 0.64 10.37
C SER A 66 0.62 1.87 9.83
N LEU A 67 0.08 1.79 8.62
CA LEU A 67 -0.75 2.84 8.01
C LEU A 67 -2.20 2.81 8.52
N SER A 68 -2.72 1.60 8.79
CA SER A 68 -4.08 1.38 9.29
C SER A 68 -4.19 1.47 10.81
N ALA A 69 -3.09 1.58 11.54
CA ALA A 69 -3.10 1.84 12.97
C ALA A 69 -3.33 3.34 13.17
N PRO A 70 -4.58 3.82 13.44
CA PRO A 70 -4.73 5.11 14.07
C PRO A 70 -3.97 5.01 15.39
N THR A 71 -3.00 5.89 15.58
CA THR A 71 -2.18 6.02 16.78
C THR A 71 -2.99 5.66 18.04
N PRO A 72 -2.76 4.53 18.72
CA PRO A 72 -3.41 4.28 20.00
C PRO A 72 -2.63 5.06 21.05
N SER A 73 -2.74 6.39 21.04
CA SER A 73 -2.18 7.26 22.07
C SER A 73 -2.89 8.61 22.07
N SER A 74 -4.13 8.60 22.53
CA SER A 74 -4.63 9.66 23.39
C SER A 74 -5.04 9.02 24.72
N PRO A 75 -4.20 9.05 25.77
CA PRO A 75 -4.70 8.91 27.13
C PRO A 75 -5.27 10.27 27.55
N SER A 76 -6.33 10.74 26.90
CA SER A 76 -7.21 11.76 27.48
C SER A 76 -8.32 11.03 28.22
N ARG A 77 -7.96 10.45 29.36
CA ARG A 77 -8.93 10.08 30.38
C ARG A 77 -8.64 10.92 31.61
N ARG A 78 -9.44 11.99 31.72
CA ARG A 78 -9.72 12.79 32.92
C ARG A 78 -9.71 11.95 34.19
N GLU A 79 -9.17 12.51 35.26
CA GLU A 79 -9.61 12.34 36.66
C GLU A 79 -9.10 13.54 37.51
N PRO A 80 -9.70 13.83 38.67
CA PRO A 80 -11.06 14.33 38.91
C PRO A 80 -11.11 15.83 39.26
#